data_AF-A0A6J2E003-F1
#
_entry.id   AF-A0A6J2E003-F1
#
_cell.length_a   1.000
_cell.length_b   1.000
_cell.length_c   1.000
_cell.angle_alpha   90.00
_cell.angle_beta   90.00
_cell.angle_gamma   90.00
#
_symmetry.space_group_name_H-M   'P 1'
#
loop_
_entity.id
_entity.type
_entity.pdbx_description
1 polymer ?
#
loop_
_entity_poly.entity_id
_entity_poly.type
_entity_poly.pdbx_seq_one_letter_code
_entity_poly.pdbx_strand_id
1 'polypeptide(L)'
;MEPVASNIQVLLQAAEFLERREREAEHGYASLCPHRSPGPVYRRRKRSPQASGALDSGRSVHNELEKRRRAQLKRCLEQLKQQMPLGADCARYTTLSLLRWARMHIQKLEAQERQARRLKEKLRSKRQSLRRQLERLRGPAGPRAHSLDSSGLSSERSDSDREEADVDVESLASGAEAELPWGFGAGREHSYSHGCSSWL
;
A
#
# COMPACT_ATOMS: atom_id res chain seq x y z
N MET A 1 -15.07 -11.20 85.65
CA MET A 1 -13.78 -10.80 85.05
C MET A 1 -13.62 -11.59 83.77
N GLU A 2 -13.73 -10.93 82.61
CA GLU A 2 -13.56 -11.57 81.30
C GLU A 2 -12.13 -12.10 81.16
N PRO A 3 -11.91 -13.37 80.76
CA PRO A 3 -10.57 -13.85 80.50
C PRO A 3 -10.00 -13.09 79.31
N VAL A 4 -8.91 -12.35 79.53
CA VAL A 4 -8.16 -11.68 78.45
C VAL A 4 -7.72 -12.76 77.48
N ALA A 5 -8.32 -12.78 76.29
CA ALA A 5 -8.01 -13.76 75.26
C ALA A 5 -6.50 -13.71 74.99
N SER A 6 -5.83 -14.85 75.14
CA SER A 6 -4.39 -14.93 74.91
C SER A 6 -4.09 -14.53 73.45
N ASN A 7 -2.95 -13.88 73.18
CA ASN A 7 -2.60 -13.38 71.84
C ASN A 7 -2.80 -14.41 70.71
N ILE A 8 -2.59 -15.69 71.01
CA ILE A 8 -2.82 -16.81 70.09
C ILE A 8 -4.31 -16.95 69.72
N GLN A 9 -5.23 -16.81 70.67
CA GLN A 9 -6.68 -16.87 70.42
C GLN A 9 -7.15 -15.72 69.53
N VAL A 10 -6.60 -14.52 69.74
CA VAL A 10 -6.89 -13.35 68.90
C VAL A 10 -6.41 -13.58 67.46
N LEU A 11 -5.21 -14.16 67.29
CA LEU A 11 -4.67 -14.49 65.97
C LEU A 11 -5.46 -15.60 65.27
N LEU A 12 -5.91 -16.63 66.01
CA LEU A 12 -6.77 -17.68 65.47
C LEU A 12 -8.14 -17.13 65.05
N GLN A 13 -8.74 -16.27 65.87
CA GLN A 13 -10.00 -15.60 65.53
C GLN A 13 -9.85 -14.68 64.30
N ALA A 14 -8.72 -13.99 64.18
CA ALA A 14 -8.41 -13.17 63.01
C ALA A 14 -8.18 -14.04 61.75
N ALA A 15 -7.53 -15.19 61.90
CA ALA A 15 -7.31 -16.14 60.80
C ALA A 15 -8.64 -16.73 60.31
N GLU A 16 -9.52 -17.18 61.20
CA GLU A 16 -10.87 -17.65 60.85
C GLU A 16 -11.68 -16.55 60.14
N PHE A 17 -11.54 -15.29 60.57
CA PHE A 17 -12.21 -14.16 59.94
C PHE A 17 -11.71 -13.90 58.52
N LEU A 18 -10.39 -13.98 58.28
CA LEU A 18 -9.82 -13.86 56.94
C LEU A 18 -10.25 -15.02 56.04
N GLU A 19 -10.27 -16.23 56.56
CA GLU A 19 -10.65 -17.44 55.82
C GLU A 19 -12.15 -17.45 55.45
N ARG A 20 -13.03 -16.91 56.32
CA ARG A 20 -14.44 -16.68 55.97
C ARG A 20 -14.58 -15.61 54.88
N ARG A 21 -13.85 -14.51 55.03
CA ARG A 21 -13.86 -13.40 54.06
C ARG A 21 -13.32 -13.80 52.69
N GLU A 22 -12.33 -14.69 52.65
CA GLU A 22 -11.73 -15.19 51.41
C GLU A 22 -12.70 -16.13 50.67
N ARG A 23 -13.35 -17.07 51.37
CA ARG A 23 -14.42 -17.91 50.79
C ARG A 23 -15.62 -17.09 50.30
N GLU A 24 -16.00 -16.04 51.01
CA GLU A 24 -17.08 -15.12 50.61
C GLU A 24 -16.68 -14.25 49.40
N ALA A 25 -15.39 -13.91 49.25
CA ALA A 25 -14.89 -13.13 48.11
C ALA A 25 -14.86 -13.95 46.81
N GLU A 26 -14.75 -15.28 46.90
CA GLU A 26 -14.76 -16.19 45.74
C GLU A 26 -16.18 -16.61 45.33
N HIS A 27 -17.14 -16.66 46.26
CA HIS A 27 -18.52 -17.09 46.00
C HIS A 27 -19.53 -15.95 45.84
N GLY A 28 -19.13 -14.88 45.15
CA GLY A 28 -19.95 -13.69 44.91
C GLY A 28 -21.13 -13.81 43.94
N TYR A 29 -21.52 -15.02 43.48
CA TYR A 29 -22.63 -15.18 42.51
C TYR A 29 -23.63 -16.34 42.76
N ALA A 30 -23.52 -17.10 43.85
CA ALA A 30 -24.41 -18.27 44.06
C ALA A 30 -24.92 -18.41 45.51
N SER A 31 -25.58 -17.38 46.04
CA SER A 31 -26.45 -17.54 47.20
C SER A 31 -27.84 -17.00 46.83
N LEU A 32 -28.80 -17.92 46.74
CA LEU A 32 -30.19 -17.63 46.40
C LEU A 32 -30.80 -16.72 47.46
N CYS A 33 -31.44 -15.63 47.01
CA CYS A 33 -32.30 -14.80 47.83
C CYS A 33 -33.45 -15.61 48.42
N PRO A 34 -34.00 -15.17 49.56
CA PRO A 34 -35.42 -14.90 49.59
C PRO A 34 -35.68 -13.41 49.87
N HIS A 35 -36.26 -12.75 48.87
CA HIS A 35 -37.23 -11.65 48.95
C HIS A 35 -37.23 -10.71 50.19
N ARG A 36 -36.74 -9.46 50.03
CA ARG A 36 -37.53 -8.20 50.08
C ARG A 36 -36.62 -6.96 49.82
N SER A 37 -37.10 -6.05 48.98
CA SER A 37 -36.57 -4.76 48.50
C SER A 37 -36.42 -3.64 49.57
N PRO A 38 -36.07 -2.36 49.25
CA PRO A 38 -35.10 -1.79 48.29
C PRO A 38 -34.22 -0.65 48.90
N GLY A 39 -33.05 -0.32 48.32
CA GLY A 39 -32.39 0.97 48.59
C GLY A 39 -30.91 1.08 48.17
N PRO A 40 -30.53 1.97 47.24
CA PRO A 40 -29.19 2.03 46.68
C PRO A 40 -28.31 3.06 47.41
N VAL A 41 -27.17 2.62 47.96
CA VAL A 41 -26.08 3.54 48.35
C VAL A 41 -24.82 3.15 47.60
N TYR A 42 -24.61 3.84 46.48
CA TYR A 42 -23.38 3.80 45.69
C TYR A 42 -22.20 4.26 46.57
N ARG A 43 -21.53 3.34 47.28
CA ARG A 43 -20.19 3.60 47.79
C ARG A 43 -19.19 3.33 46.68
N ARG A 44 -19.05 4.33 45.80
CA ARG A 44 -17.89 4.53 44.93
C ARG A 44 -16.65 4.64 45.83
N ARG A 45 -15.98 3.50 46.09
CA ARG A 45 -14.67 3.50 46.77
C ARG A 45 -13.68 4.23 45.88
N LYS A 46 -13.42 5.49 46.21
CA LYS A 46 -12.27 6.25 45.70
C LYS A 46 -11.02 5.47 46.10
N ARG A 47 -10.35 4.87 45.11
CA ARG A 47 -8.94 4.43 45.28
C ARG A 47 -8.11 5.69 45.54
N SER A 48 -7.31 5.65 46.60
CA SER A 48 -6.33 6.67 46.94
C SER A 48 -5.34 6.88 45.77
N PRO A 49 -5.04 8.12 45.35
CA PRO A 49 -4.01 8.39 44.38
C PRO A 49 -2.72 8.71 45.12
N GLN A 50 -1.88 7.71 45.39
CA GLN A 50 -0.49 7.98 45.77
C GLN A 50 0.40 6.80 45.32
N ALA A 51 1.45 7.17 44.59
CA ALA A 51 2.61 6.37 44.16
C ALA A 51 2.59 5.59 42.81
N SER A 52 1.74 5.90 41.82
CA SER A 52 1.86 5.31 40.46
C SER A 52 2.46 6.23 39.38
N GLY A 53 2.68 7.51 39.67
CA GLY A 53 3.02 8.52 38.65
C GLY A 53 4.37 8.33 37.93
N ALA A 54 5.35 7.69 38.57
CA ALA A 54 6.68 7.49 37.98
C ALA A 54 6.72 6.31 36.99
N LEU A 55 6.00 5.22 37.27
CA LEU A 55 5.92 4.04 36.39
C LEU A 55 4.97 4.26 35.21
N ASP A 56 3.92 5.07 35.39
CA ASP A 56 2.99 5.42 34.31
C ASP A 56 3.58 6.43 33.32
N SER A 57 4.54 7.28 33.75
CA SER A 57 5.19 8.26 32.87
C SER A 57 5.95 7.58 31.72
N GLY A 58 6.81 6.61 31.99
CA GLY A 58 7.54 5.88 30.95
C GLY A 58 6.64 5.06 30.01
N ARG A 59 5.58 4.45 30.57
CA ARG A 59 4.56 3.74 29.76
C ARG A 59 3.76 4.69 28.87
N SER A 60 3.44 5.89 29.37
CA SER A 60 2.73 6.91 28.61
C SER A 60 3.56 7.45 27.43
N VAL A 61 4.84 7.73 27.64
CA VAL A 61 5.77 8.18 26.60
C VAL A 61 5.93 7.12 25.51
N HIS A 62 6.08 5.85 25.92
CA HIS A 62 6.14 4.73 24.97
C HIS A 62 4.86 4.64 24.11
N ASN A 63 3.68 4.74 24.73
CA ASN A 63 2.40 4.69 24.01
C ASN A 63 2.24 5.86 23.04
N GLU A 64 2.69 7.05 23.42
CA GLU A 64 2.67 8.22 22.54
C GLU A 64 3.61 8.04 21.34
N LEU A 65 4.83 7.53 21.57
CA LEU A 65 5.79 7.23 20.51
C LEU A 65 5.24 6.17 19.54
N GLU A 66 4.67 5.08 20.06
CA GLU A 66 4.08 4.03 19.24
C GLU A 66 2.85 4.54 18.47
N LYS A 67 2.04 5.44 19.05
CA LYS A 67 0.93 6.10 18.35
C LYS A 67 1.42 6.94 17.19
N ARG A 68 2.48 7.74 17.39
CA ARG A 68 3.12 8.55 16.33
C ARG A 68 3.70 7.64 15.24
N ARG A 69 4.41 6.56 15.62
CA ARG A 69 4.93 5.55 14.68
C ARG A 69 3.81 4.92 13.84
N ARG A 70 2.70 4.52 14.46
CA ARG A 70 1.54 3.94 13.75
C ARG A 70 0.89 4.94 12.80
N ALA A 71 0.79 6.21 13.18
CA ALA A 71 0.27 7.26 12.30
C ALA A 71 1.16 7.46 11.07
N GLN A 72 2.49 7.48 11.26
CA GLN A 72 3.45 7.56 10.16
C GLN A 72 3.34 6.36 9.22
N LEU A 73 3.25 5.14 9.77
CA LEU A 73 3.10 3.93 8.96
C LEU A 73 1.83 3.98 8.10
N LYS A 74 0.70 4.40 8.68
CA LYS A 74 -0.56 4.57 7.93
C LYS A 74 -0.39 5.54 6.76
N ARG A 75 0.24 6.70 7.00
CA ARG A 75 0.54 7.68 5.94
C ARG A 75 1.39 7.06 4.83
N CYS A 76 2.44 6.31 5.16
CA CYS A 76 3.27 5.65 4.16
C CYS A 76 2.48 4.60 3.34
N LEU A 77 1.59 3.83 3.97
CA LEU A 77 0.75 2.85 3.28
C LEU A 77 -0.30 3.51 2.38
N GLU A 78 -0.86 4.65 2.79
CA GLU A 78 -1.78 5.44 1.97
C GLU A 78 -1.07 6.02 0.74
N GLN A 79 0.14 6.56 0.90
CA GLN A 79 0.97 7.00 -0.21
C GLN A 79 1.31 5.85 -1.17
N LEU A 80 1.67 4.69 -0.64
CA LEU A 80 1.93 3.51 -1.47
C LEU A 80 0.69 3.13 -2.28
N LYS A 81 -0.51 3.16 -1.67
CA LYS A 81 -1.76 2.86 -2.36
C LYS A 81 -2.00 3.80 -3.55
N GLN A 82 -1.72 5.09 -3.41
CA GLN A 82 -1.91 6.07 -4.48
C GLN A 82 -1.01 5.83 -5.70
N GLN A 83 0.17 5.23 -5.50
CA GLN A 83 1.13 4.93 -6.57
C GLN A 83 0.81 3.63 -7.33
N MET A 84 -0.14 2.85 -6.83
CA MET A 84 -0.45 1.55 -7.38
C MET A 84 -1.58 1.66 -8.42
N PRO A 85 -1.51 0.93 -9.55
CA PRO A 85 -2.60 0.84 -10.52
C PRO A 85 -3.72 -0.05 -9.96
N LEU A 86 -4.35 0.42 -8.89
CA LEU A 86 -5.45 -0.26 -8.22
C LEU A 86 -6.73 0.26 -8.86
N GLY A 87 -7.44 -0.60 -9.60
CA GLY A 87 -8.81 -0.30 -10.02
C GLY A 87 -9.71 0.00 -8.82
N ALA A 88 -10.86 0.63 -9.09
CA ALA A 88 -11.86 1.00 -8.08
C ALA A 88 -12.39 -0.18 -7.24
N ASP A 89 -12.11 -1.42 -7.64
CA ASP A 89 -12.68 -2.64 -7.07
C ASP A 89 -12.01 -3.12 -5.78
N CYS A 90 -10.90 -2.50 -5.35
CA CYS A 90 -10.22 -2.90 -4.12
C CYS A 90 -10.77 -2.16 -2.89
N ALA A 91 -12.08 -2.31 -2.63
CA ALA A 91 -12.79 -1.66 -1.52
C ALA A 91 -12.19 -1.97 -0.13
N ARG A 92 -11.44 -3.09 0.01
CA ARG A 92 -10.65 -3.44 1.20
C ARG A 92 -9.30 -4.06 0.82
N TYR A 93 -8.22 -3.36 1.12
CA TYR A 93 -6.85 -3.88 1.03
C TYR A 93 -6.32 -4.15 2.43
N THR A 94 -5.64 -5.28 2.58
CA THR A 94 -4.81 -5.55 3.77
C THR A 94 -3.40 -5.01 3.52
N THR A 95 -2.63 -4.76 4.58
CA THR A 95 -1.21 -4.36 4.45
C THR A 95 -0.42 -5.39 3.62
N LEU A 96 -0.68 -6.69 3.85
CA LEU A 96 0.02 -7.76 3.13
C LEU A 96 -0.30 -7.77 1.64
N SER A 97 -1.57 -7.63 1.26
CA SER A 97 -1.97 -7.62 -0.15
C SER A 97 -1.38 -6.42 -0.89
N LEU A 98 -1.38 -5.23 -0.27
CA LEU A 98 -0.77 -4.02 -0.83
C LEU A 98 0.73 -4.21 -1.10
N LEU A 99 1.47 -4.77 -0.14
CA LEU A 99 2.91 -5.01 -0.29
C LEU A 99 3.22 -6.05 -1.38
N ARG A 100 2.43 -7.12 -1.47
CA ARG A 100 2.56 -8.12 -2.55
C ARG A 100 2.35 -7.50 -3.93
N TRP A 101 1.32 -6.67 -4.06
CA TRP A 101 1.01 -6.03 -5.33
C TRP A 101 2.09 -5.00 -5.69
N ALA A 102 2.58 -4.22 -4.73
CA ALA A 102 3.69 -3.29 -4.95
C ALA A 102 4.93 -3.98 -5.50
N ARG A 103 5.31 -5.12 -4.89
CA ARG A 103 6.43 -5.93 -5.40
C ARG A 103 6.17 -6.39 -6.85
N MET A 104 4.97 -6.86 -7.14
CA MET A 104 4.60 -7.31 -8.49
C MET A 104 4.61 -6.17 -9.51
N HIS A 105 4.17 -4.98 -9.11
CA HIS A 105 4.16 -3.81 -9.96
C HIS A 105 5.57 -3.33 -10.30
N ILE A 106 6.47 -3.30 -9.31
CA ILE A 106 7.90 -3.00 -9.54
C ILE A 106 8.49 -4.00 -10.56
N GLN A 107 8.27 -5.31 -10.36
CA GLN A 107 8.77 -6.33 -11.28
C GLN A 107 8.21 -6.17 -12.71
N LYS A 108 6.93 -5.77 -12.84
CA LYS A 108 6.31 -5.47 -14.13
C LYS A 108 6.97 -4.26 -14.80
N LEU A 109 7.18 -3.17 -14.06
CA LEU A 109 7.82 -1.97 -14.57
C LEU A 109 9.27 -2.25 -15.03
N GLU A 110 10.04 -2.99 -14.24
CA GLU A 110 11.40 -3.40 -14.60
C GLU A 110 11.43 -4.28 -15.87
N ALA A 111 10.45 -5.16 -16.06
CA ALA A 111 10.33 -5.96 -17.28
C ALA A 111 10.00 -5.10 -18.49
N GLN A 112 9.06 -4.17 -18.36
CA GLN A 112 8.69 -3.23 -19.41
C GLN A 112 9.88 -2.34 -19.79
N GLU A 113 10.62 -1.82 -18.82
CA GLU A 113 11.81 -1.02 -19.06
C GLU A 113 12.87 -1.81 -19.85
N ARG A 114 13.15 -3.06 -19.47
CA ARG A 114 14.08 -3.94 -20.20
C ARG A 114 13.62 -4.18 -21.64
N GLN A 115 12.32 -4.39 -21.87
CA GLN A 115 11.77 -4.57 -23.21
C GLN A 115 11.88 -3.29 -24.05
N ALA A 116 11.53 -2.14 -23.48
CA ALA A 116 11.63 -0.84 -24.14
C ALA A 116 13.08 -0.51 -24.53
N ARG A 117 14.05 -0.78 -23.64
CA ARG A 117 15.49 -0.63 -23.92
C ARG A 117 15.92 -1.48 -25.13
N ARG A 118 15.56 -2.77 -25.15
CA ARG A 118 15.85 -3.67 -26.29
C ARG A 118 15.21 -3.19 -27.60
N LEU A 119 13.97 -2.69 -27.55
CA LEU A 119 13.30 -2.17 -28.74
C LEU A 119 14.01 -0.91 -29.25
N LYS A 120 14.39 0.01 -28.35
CA LYS A 120 15.14 1.22 -28.69
C LYS A 120 16.47 0.90 -29.35
N GLU A 121 17.22 -0.09 -28.85
CA GLU A 121 18.48 -0.55 -29.45
C GLU A 121 18.26 -1.13 -30.85
N LYS A 122 17.26 -1.99 -31.03
CA LYS A 122 16.90 -2.54 -32.34
C LYS A 122 16.57 -1.44 -33.34
N LEU A 123 15.76 -0.46 -32.94
CA LEU A 123 15.41 0.68 -33.80
C LEU A 123 16.62 1.56 -34.11
N ARG A 124 17.51 1.81 -33.14
CA ARG A 124 18.77 2.54 -33.36
C ARG A 124 19.66 1.83 -34.39
N SER A 125 19.81 0.51 -34.29
CA SER A 125 20.57 -0.29 -35.26
C SER A 125 19.95 -0.24 -36.66
N LYS A 126 18.61 -0.40 -36.78
CA LYS A 126 17.90 -0.25 -38.06
C LYS A 126 18.10 1.13 -38.66
N ARG A 127 17.94 2.19 -37.87
CA ARG A 127 18.15 3.58 -38.31
C ARG A 127 19.59 3.77 -38.83
N GLN A 128 20.58 3.23 -38.14
CA GLN A 128 21.97 3.31 -38.58
C GLN A 128 22.20 2.56 -39.89
N SER A 129 21.64 1.35 -40.03
CA SER A 129 21.72 0.57 -41.27
C SER A 129 21.12 1.32 -42.46
N LEU A 130 19.90 1.86 -42.28
CA LEU A 130 19.21 2.66 -43.30
C LEU A 130 20.00 3.93 -43.67
N ARG A 131 20.58 4.64 -42.68
CA ARG A 131 21.46 5.80 -42.96
C ARG A 131 22.67 5.40 -43.81
N ARG A 132 23.34 4.31 -43.48
CA ARG A 132 24.46 3.78 -44.30
C ARG A 132 24.00 3.36 -45.70
N GLN A 133 22.78 2.82 -45.85
CA GLN A 133 22.21 2.51 -47.16
C GLN A 133 21.96 3.77 -47.98
N LEU A 134 21.39 4.81 -47.37
CA LEU A 134 21.17 6.11 -48.01
C LEU A 134 22.50 6.74 -48.43
N GLU A 135 23.54 6.71 -47.58
CA GLU A 135 24.87 7.22 -47.92
C GLU A 135 25.48 6.47 -49.12
N ARG A 136 25.32 5.15 -49.21
CA ARG A 136 25.78 4.37 -50.37
C ARG A 136 25.03 4.68 -51.65
N LEU A 137 23.70 4.83 -51.56
CA LEU A 137 22.86 5.19 -52.72
C LEU A 137 23.10 6.63 -53.17
N ARG A 138 23.42 7.51 -52.22
CA ARG A 138 23.87 8.89 -52.44
C ARG A 138 25.37 8.97 -52.75
N GLY A 139 25.98 7.89 -53.26
CA GLY A 139 27.38 7.84 -53.72
C GLY A 139 27.75 9.05 -54.57
N PRO A 140 29.04 9.35 -54.83
CA PRO A 140 29.63 10.70 -54.98
C PRO A 140 29.02 11.77 -55.95
N ALA A 141 27.84 11.57 -56.53
CA ALA A 141 26.96 12.56 -57.12
C ALA A 141 25.73 12.82 -56.20
N GLY A 142 25.45 13.99 -55.62
CA GLY A 142 25.87 15.37 -55.86
C GLY A 142 25.37 16.30 -54.72
N PRO A 143 25.62 17.62 -54.79
CA PRO A 143 25.23 18.41 -55.96
C PRO A 143 26.42 19.06 -56.69
N ARG A 144 26.73 18.51 -57.87
CA ARG A 144 27.08 19.31 -59.07
C ARG A 144 25.87 19.38 -60.00
N ALA A 145 24.71 19.71 -59.44
CA ALA A 145 23.49 20.06 -60.19
C ALA A 145 23.02 21.49 -59.87
N HIS A 146 23.90 22.33 -59.32
CA HIS A 146 23.76 23.79 -59.29
C HIS A 146 25.01 24.41 -59.92
N SER A 147 25.22 24.13 -61.20
CA SER A 147 26.12 24.90 -62.04
C SER A 147 25.47 25.09 -63.38
N LEU A 148 24.38 25.85 -63.42
CA LEU A 148 24.08 26.72 -64.54
C LEU A 148 23.40 27.98 -63.98
N ASP A 149 24.24 29.01 -63.90
CA ASP A 149 23.89 30.44 -63.98
C ASP A 149 23.14 31.07 -62.80
N SER A 150 23.89 31.68 -61.87
CA SER A 150 23.64 33.05 -61.42
C SER A 150 24.85 33.55 -60.62
N SER A 151 25.37 34.67 -61.08
CA SER A 151 26.55 35.39 -60.65
C SER A 151 26.31 36.19 -59.35
N GLY A 152 27.32 36.25 -58.47
CA GLY A 152 27.47 37.18 -57.33
C GLY A 152 26.38 37.05 -56.25
N LEU A 153 26.66 36.82 -54.98
CA LEU A 153 27.43 37.67 -54.07
C LEU A 153 27.58 36.91 -52.73
N SER A 154 28.70 37.16 -52.06
CA SER A 154 29.05 36.76 -50.70
C SER A 154 27.98 36.99 -49.62
N SER A 155 27.82 36.07 -48.66
CA SER A 155 27.65 36.44 -47.26
C SER A 155 27.85 35.27 -46.29
N GLU A 156 28.43 35.60 -45.15
CA GLU A 156 29.06 34.73 -44.16
C GLU A 156 28.04 34.15 -43.15
N ARG A 157 28.41 33.01 -42.55
CA ARG A 157 27.80 32.35 -41.37
C ARG A 157 26.48 31.60 -41.63
N SER A 158 26.57 30.26 -41.61
CA SER A 158 25.42 29.42 -41.30
C SER A 158 25.83 28.48 -40.16
N ASP A 159 25.60 28.96 -38.94
CA ASP A 159 25.59 28.17 -37.73
C ASP A 159 24.31 27.32 -37.78
N SER A 160 24.44 26.01 -37.98
CA SER A 160 23.29 25.09 -38.05
C SER A 160 23.25 24.25 -36.79
N ASP A 161 22.98 24.93 -35.68
CA ASP A 161 22.56 24.31 -34.44
C ASP A 161 21.15 23.73 -34.58
N ARG A 162 21.06 22.42 -34.31
CA ARG A 162 19.99 21.77 -33.54
C ARG A 162 18.54 21.98 -34.00
N GLU A 163 18.05 21.09 -34.86
CA GLU A 163 16.62 20.75 -34.90
C GLU A 163 16.37 19.47 -34.10
N GLU A 164 16.04 19.64 -32.82
CA GLU A 164 15.31 18.61 -32.06
C GLU A 164 13.89 18.59 -32.61
N ALA A 165 13.58 17.60 -33.45
CA ALA A 165 12.20 17.34 -33.82
C ALA A 165 11.46 16.82 -32.59
N ASP A 166 10.75 17.71 -31.90
CA ASP A 166 9.75 17.36 -30.89
C ASP A 166 8.68 16.51 -31.57
N VAL A 167 8.64 15.23 -31.19
CA VAL A 167 7.60 14.31 -31.65
C VAL A 167 6.44 14.48 -30.67
N ASP A 168 5.40 15.18 -31.11
CA ASP A 168 4.16 15.35 -30.36
C ASP A 168 3.49 13.97 -30.17
N VAL A 169 3.36 13.55 -28.91
CA VAL A 169 2.71 12.28 -28.51
C VAL A 169 1.42 12.62 -27.75
N GLU A 170 0.57 13.46 -28.33
CA GLU A 170 -0.75 13.75 -27.78
C GLU A 170 -1.83 13.72 -28.86
N SER A 171 -2.02 12.59 -29.55
CA SER A 171 -3.17 12.43 -30.46
C SER A 171 -3.62 10.98 -30.70
N LEU A 172 -3.65 10.13 -29.66
CA LEU A 172 -4.37 8.85 -29.70
C LEU A 172 -5.39 8.67 -28.57
N ALA A 173 -5.67 9.73 -27.81
CA ALA A 173 -6.70 9.72 -26.79
C ALA A 173 -7.77 10.76 -27.12
N SER A 174 -8.67 10.43 -28.05
CA SER A 174 -10.09 10.84 -28.06
C SER A 174 -10.72 10.50 -29.42
N GLY A 175 -11.82 9.75 -29.40
CA GLY A 175 -12.70 9.62 -30.56
C GLY A 175 -13.09 8.19 -30.91
N ALA A 176 -13.86 7.53 -30.05
CA ALA A 176 -14.80 6.51 -30.48
C ALA A 176 -15.94 6.42 -29.46
N GLU A 177 -16.80 7.43 -29.46
CA GLU A 177 -18.17 7.27 -29.02
C GLU A 177 -18.97 6.75 -30.23
N ALA A 178 -19.51 5.54 -30.14
CA ALA A 178 -20.58 5.08 -30.99
C ALA A 178 -21.46 4.18 -30.15
N GLU A 179 -22.64 4.69 -29.87
CA GLU A 179 -23.73 4.06 -29.15
C GLU A 179 -24.25 2.79 -29.86
N LEU A 180 -24.83 1.92 -29.02
CA LEU A 180 -25.98 1.04 -29.29
C LEU A 180 -25.75 -0.38 -29.90
N PRO A 181 -26.67 -1.33 -29.62
CA PRO A 181 -26.34 -2.57 -28.92
C PRO A 181 -26.73 -3.81 -29.72
N TRP A 182 -25.90 -4.85 -29.74
CA TRP A 182 -26.29 -6.14 -30.31
C TRP A 182 -26.15 -7.25 -29.28
N GLY A 183 -27.28 -7.58 -28.68
CA GLY A 183 -27.52 -8.94 -28.22
C GLY A 183 -27.67 -9.85 -29.44
N PHE A 184 -26.93 -10.96 -29.45
CA PHE A 184 -27.31 -12.16 -30.15
C PHE A 184 -26.95 -13.34 -29.26
N GLY A 185 -27.96 -13.92 -28.63
CA GLY A 185 -27.88 -15.28 -28.10
C GLY A 185 -28.18 -16.27 -29.23
N ALA A 186 -27.36 -17.30 -29.35
CA ALA A 186 -27.75 -18.65 -29.78
C ALA A 186 -26.59 -19.59 -29.51
N GLY A 187 -26.89 -20.75 -28.93
CA GLY A 187 -25.93 -21.70 -28.42
C GLY A 187 -25.07 -22.35 -29.48
N ARG A 188 -23.90 -22.82 -29.03
CA ARG A 188 -23.19 -23.91 -29.67
C ARG A 188 -22.34 -24.62 -28.64
N GLU A 189 -22.90 -25.69 -28.11
CA GLU A 189 -22.20 -26.65 -27.27
C GLU A 189 -21.05 -27.25 -28.06
N HIS A 190 -19.82 -27.15 -27.56
CA HIS A 190 -18.78 -28.14 -27.81
C HIS A 190 -17.87 -28.22 -26.59
N SER A 191 -17.97 -29.38 -25.94
CA SER A 191 -17.07 -29.89 -24.92
C SER A 191 -15.73 -30.29 -25.56
N TYR A 192 -14.60 -29.78 -25.04
CA TYR A 192 -13.33 -30.50 -25.09
C TYR A 192 -12.55 -30.26 -23.80
N SER A 193 -12.39 -31.35 -23.06
CA SER A 193 -11.48 -31.48 -21.93
C SER A 193 -10.03 -31.30 -22.36
N HIS A 194 -9.32 -30.36 -21.76
CA HIS A 194 -7.87 -30.40 -21.56
C HIS A 194 -7.66 -29.93 -20.11
N GLY A 195 -7.29 -30.82 -19.19
CA GLY A 195 -5.95 -31.37 -19.11
C GLY A 195 -5.22 -30.62 -18.01
N CYS A 196 -5.50 -31.02 -16.77
CA CYS A 196 -4.79 -30.58 -15.57
C CYS A 196 -3.31 -31.00 -15.71
N SER A 197 -2.40 -30.02 -15.69
CA SER A 197 -0.97 -30.27 -15.52
C SER A 197 -0.42 -29.37 -14.44
N SER A 198 0.11 -30.05 -13.43
CA SER A 198 0.76 -29.61 -12.22
C SER A 198 1.91 -28.62 -12.44
N TRP A 199 2.03 -27.65 -11.54
CA TRP A 199 3.30 -27.00 -11.24
C TRP A 199 3.71 -27.37 -9.81
N LEU A 200 4.69 -28.25 -9.70
CA LEU A 200 5.64 -28.33 -8.58
C LEU A 200 6.99 -27.85 -9.10
#